data_AF-A0A060BLU8-F1
#
_entry.id   AF-A0A060BLU8-F1
#
_cell.length_a   1.000
_cell.length_b   1.000
_cell.length_c   1.000
_cell.angle_alpha   90.00
_cell.angle_beta   90.00
_cell.angle_gamma   90.00
#
_symmetry.space_group_name_H-M   'P 1'
#
loop_
_entity.id
_entity.type
_entity.pdbx_description
1 polymer ?
#
loop_
_entity_poly.entity_id
_entity_poly.type
_entity_poly.pdbx_seq_one_letter_code
_entity_poly.pdbx_strand_id
1 'polypeptide(L)'
;GDLDENHDLSVKAAAESIVLLKNDGILPLAAGAKRIVVVGAAAKAPIIQGSGSATTNPYKVSVPLDEIRLVAGSDAKVDFSPAMPRKARPIHHCMMPPSPAQREPMP
;
A
#
# COMPACT_ATOMS: atom_id res chain seq x y z
N GLY A 1 -3.21 17.41 -14.73
CA GLY A 1 -2.15 17.36 -13.70
C GLY A 1 -1.39 16.08 -13.91
N ASP A 2 -0.08 16.11 -13.66
CA ASP A 2 0.76 14.93 -13.74
C ASP A 2 0.29 13.89 -12.70
N LEU A 3 0.08 12.66 -13.15
CA LEU A 3 -0.45 11.58 -12.31
C LEU A 3 0.60 11.09 -11.30
N ASP A 4 1.89 11.16 -11.65
CA ASP A 4 2.98 10.77 -10.75
C ASP A 4 3.19 11.84 -9.68
N GLU A 5 3.17 13.13 -10.02
CA GLU A 5 3.24 14.22 -9.03
C GLU A 5 2.07 14.15 -8.02
N ASN A 6 0.85 13.86 -8.51
CA ASN A 6 -0.31 13.70 -7.64
C ASN A 6 -0.19 12.46 -6.73
N HIS A 7 0.44 11.39 -7.22
CA HIS A 7 0.69 10.20 -6.41
C HIS A 7 1.68 10.50 -5.29
N ASP A 8 2.78 11.20 -5.58
CA ASP A 8 3.78 11.58 -4.59
C ASP A 8 3.21 12.52 -3.52
N LEU A 9 2.35 13.47 -3.92
CA LEU A 9 1.60 14.31 -2.98
C LEU A 9 0.68 13.48 -2.08
N SER A 10 0.01 12.47 -2.64
CA SER A 10 -0.87 11.58 -1.87
C SER A 10 -0.08 10.72 -0.88
N VAL A 11 1.10 10.23 -1.27
CA VAL A 11 2.01 9.50 -0.39
C VAL A 11 2.48 10.38 0.77
N LYS A 12 2.86 11.63 0.48
CA LYS A 12 3.27 12.60 1.51
C LYS A 12 2.12 12.91 2.48
N ALA A 13 0.93 13.20 1.97
CA ALA A 13 -0.24 13.45 2.81
C ALA A 13 -0.59 12.24 3.69
N ALA A 14 -0.50 11.01 3.16
CA ALA A 14 -0.70 9.79 3.93
C ALA A 14 0.35 9.63 5.04
N ALA A 15 1.63 9.89 4.74
CA ALA A 15 2.71 9.81 5.73
C ALA A 15 2.52 10.79 6.88
N GLU A 16 2.08 12.02 6.58
CA GLU A 16 1.79 13.06 7.59
C GLU A 16 0.48 12.80 8.37
N SER A 17 -0.40 11.95 7.86
CA SER A 17 -1.69 11.61 8.50
C SER A 17 -1.62 10.45 9.49
N ILE A 18 -0.49 9.72 9.55
CA ILE A 18 -0.33 8.57 10.46
C ILE A 18 -0.08 9.05 11.89
N VAL A 19 -0.84 8.51 12.85
CA VAL A 19 -0.69 8.83 14.28
C VAL A 19 -0.12 7.62 15.04
N LEU A 20 1.02 7.82 15.70
CA LEU A 20 1.64 6.81 16.56
C LEU A 20 0.95 6.78 17.92
N LEU A 21 0.10 5.79 18.16
CA LEU A 21 -0.70 5.68 19.39
C LEU A 21 0.09 5.14 20.59
N LYS A 22 1.02 4.21 20.36
CA LYS A 22 1.82 3.57 21.40
C LYS A 22 3.20 3.17 20.87
N ASN A 23 4.25 3.44 21.64
CA ASN A 23 5.61 3.00 21.35
C ASN A 23 6.43 2.79 22.63
N ASP A 24 6.78 1.54 22.93
CA ASP A 24 7.61 1.16 24.08
C ASP A 24 9.11 1.07 23.68
N GLY A 25 9.58 1.96 22.80
CA GLY A 25 10.95 1.94 22.25
C GLY A 25 11.19 0.91 21.13
N ILE A 26 10.12 0.39 20.52
CA ILE A 26 10.17 -0.61 19.44
C ILE A 26 10.39 0.06 18.08
N LEU A 27 9.81 1.26 17.89
CA LEU A 27 9.95 2.05 16.67
C LEU A 27 10.94 3.20 16.90
N PRO A 28 11.77 3.55 15.89
CA PRO A 28 11.82 2.96 14.55
C PRO A 28 12.37 1.53 14.56
N LEU A 29 11.96 0.70 13.58
CA LEU A 29 12.50 -0.64 13.43
C LEU A 29 14.03 -0.55 13.24
N ALA A 30 14.78 -1.44 13.89
CA ALA A 30 16.23 -1.41 13.85
C ALA A 30 16.76 -1.47 12.41
N ALA A 31 17.61 -0.50 12.06
CA ALA A 31 18.35 -0.51 10.80
C ALA A 31 19.18 -1.80 10.73
N GLY A 32 18.95 -2.63 9.70
CA GLY A 32 19.60 -3.93 9.55
C GLY A 32 18.87 -5.13 10.18
N ALA A 33 17.57 -5.00 10.47
CA ALA A 33 16.75 -6.15 10.85
C ALA A 33 16.83 -7.27 9.78
N LYS A 34 17.54 -8.35 10.10
CA LYS A 34 17.79 -9.47 9.16
C LYS A 34 16.55 -10.28 8.81
N ARG A 35 15.51 -10.21 9.66
CA ARG A 35 14.27 -10.96 9.46
C ARG A 35 13.07 -10.16 9.95
N ILE A 36 12.09 -10.01 9.07
CA ILE A 36 10.84 -9.29 9.32
C ILE A 36 9.71 -10.25 8.95
N VAL A 37 8.70 -10.38 9.81
CA VAL A 37 7.48 -11.13 9.49
C VAL A 37 6.33 -10.15 9.45
N VAL A 38 5.70 -10.01 8.29
CA VAL A 38 4.53 -9.16 8.09
C VAL A 38 3.28 -10.01 8.26
N VAL A 39 2.44 -9.66 9.24
CA VAL A 39 1.24 -10.42 9.58
C VAL A 39 -0.02 -9.60 9.31
N GLY A 40 -0.98 -10.22 8.62
CA GLY A 40 -2.31 -9.65 8.35
C GLY A 40 -2.60 -9.45 6.87
N ALA A 41 -3.80 -9.86 6.43
CA ALA A 41 -4.20 -9.80 5.02
C ALA A 41 -4.13 -8.38 4.39
N ALA A 42 -4.19 -7.32 5.20
CA ALA A 42 -4.05 -5.93 4.74
C ALA A 42 -2.71 -5.63 4.08
N ALA A 43 -1.65 -6.36 4.45
CA ALA A 43 -0.32 -6.13 3.92
C ALA A 43 -0.24 -6.42 2.41
N LYS A 44 -1.02 -7.38 1.92
CA LYS A 44 -1.12 -7.72 0.48
C LYS A 44 -2.35 -7.10 -0.20
N ALA A 45 -3.42 -6.88 0.55
CA ALA A 45 -4.67 -6.26 0.07
C ALA A 45 -4.95 -4.98 0.88
N PRO A 46 -4.32 -3.84 0.51
CA PRO A 46 -4.43 -2.60 1.25
C PRO A 46 -5.86 -2.05 1.23
N ILE A 47 -6.23 -1.39 2.33
CA ILE A 47 -7.48 -0.64 2.43
C ILE A 47 -7.12 0.83 2.26
N ILE A 48 -7.30 1.34 1.04
CA ILE A 48 -6.90 2.71 0.68
C ILE A 48 -8.03 3.73 0.86
N GLN A 49 -9.27 3.25 1.01
CA GLN A 49 -10.46 4.10 1.09
C GLN A 49 -11.60 3.34 1.78
N GLY A 50 -12.57 4.11 2.29
CA GLY A 50 -13.84 3.59 2.78
C GLY A 50 -14.78 3.19 1.63
N SER A 51 -16.07 3.11 1.92
CA SER A 51 -17.13 2.83 0.95
C SER A 51 -18.07 4.02 0.78
N GLY A 52 -18.82 4.04 -0.32
CA GLY A 52 -19.91 4.99 -0.55
C GLY A 52 -19.53 6.04 -1.59
N SER A 53 -20.07 7.26 -1.44
CA SER A 53 -19.83 8.37 -2.38
C SER A 53 -18.38 8.86 -2.41
N ALA A 54 -17.59 8.55 -1.39
CA ALA A 54 -16.17 8.87 -1.32
C ALA A 54 -15.27 7.86 -2.05
N THR A 55 -15.84 6.84 -2.71
CA THR A 55 -15.05 5.83 -3.42
C THR A 55 -14.51 6.40 -4.73
N THR A 56 -13.21 6.29 -4.95
CA THR A 56 -12.49 6.82 -6.12
C THR A 56 -11.62 5.76 -6.77
N ASN A 57 -11.38 5.87 -8.08
CA ASN A 57 -10.47 4.97 -8.79
C ASN A 57 -9.02 5.49 -8.70
N PRO A 58 -8.09 4.80 -7.99
CA PRO A 58 -6.72 5.27 -7.87
C PRO A 58 -5.92 5.03 -9.16
N TYR A 59 -5.00 5.96 -9.48
CA TYR A 59 -4.02 5.76 -10.55
C TYR A 59 -2.99 4.68 -10.19
N LYS A 60 -2.48 4.71 -8.95
CA LYS A 60 -1.47 3.80 -8.43
C LYS A 60 -1.74 3.50 -6.96
N VAL A 61 -1.49 2.26 -6.55
CA VAL A 61 -1.67 1.79 -5.17
C VAL A 61 -0.38 1.18 -4.67
N SER A 62 0.16 1.73 -3.58
CA SER A 62 1.29 1.17 -2.86
C SER A 62 0.84 0.02 -1.97
N VAL A 63 1.40 -1.18 -2.18
CA VAL A 63 1.08 -2.38 -1.40
C VAL A 63 2.04 -2.48 -0.22
N PRO A 64 1.56 -2.44 1.05
CA PRO A 64 2.45 -2.35 2.22
C PRO A 64 3.53 -3.44 2.27
N LEU A 65 3.20 -4.69 1.91
CA LEU A 65 4.17 -5.78 1.89
C LEU A 65 5.31 -5.52 0.88
N ASP A 66 4.97 -4.96 -0.28
CA ASP A 66 5.94 -4.70 -1.34
C ASP A 66 6.81 -3.48 -1.00
N GLU A 67 6.21 -2.42 -0.45
CA GLU A 67 6.94 -1.25 0.04
C GLU A 67 7.87 -1.60 1.21
N ILE A 68 7.43 -2.44 2.15
CA ILE A 68 8.29 -2.92 3.25
C ILE A 68 9.49 -3.70 2.70
N ARG A 69 9.28 -4.55 1.68
CA ARG A 69 10.37 -5.29 1.04
C ARG A 69 11.35 -4.37 0.32
N LEU A 70 10.84 -3.34 -0.35
CA LEU A 70 11.66 -2.34 -1.04
C LEU A 70 12.55 -1.59 -0.04
N VAL A 71 11.98 -1.11 1.07
CA VAL A 71 12.72 -0.36 2.09
C VAL A 71 13.67 -1.25 2.90
N ALA A 72 13.30 -2.50 3.18
CA ALA A 72 14.15 -3.43 3.92
C ALA A 72 15.39 -3.88 3.12
N GLY A 73 15.35 -3.77 1.80
CA GLY A 73 16.45 -4.16 0.91
C GLY A 73 16.68 -5.67 0.85
N SER A 74 17.74 -6.08 0.16
CA SER A 74 18.10 -7.49 -0.07
C SER A 74 18.67 -8.21 1.14
N ASP A 75 19.15 -7.48 2.15
CA ASP A 75 19.82 -8.04 3.33
C ASP A 75 18.84 -8.55 4.40
N ALA A 76 17.57 -8.20 4.27
CA ALA A 76 16.49 -8.57 5.18
C ALA A 76 15.56 -9.62 4.56
N LYS A 77 15.33 -10.72 5.26
CA LYS A 77 14.32 -11.70 4.87
C LYS A 77 12.94 -11.24 5.35
N VAL A 78 12.04 -10.92 4.41
CA VAL A 78 10.65 -10.51 4.71
C VAL A 78 9.65 -11.65 4.42
N ASP A 79 9.25 -12.36 5.48
CA ASP A 79 8.21 -13.39 5.44
C ASP A 79 6.81 -12.76 5.60
N PHE A 80 5.76 -13.40 5.06
CA PHE A 80 4.38 -12.92 5.15
C PHE A 80 3.43 -14.01 5.64
N SER A 81 2.49 -13.64 6.50
CA SER A 81 1.36 -14.49 6.87
C SER A 81 0.06 -13.68 6.90
N PRO A 82 -1.04 -14.13 6.28
CA PRO A 82 -2.31 -13.41 6.34
C PRO A 82 -2.97 -13.45 7.74
N ALA A 83 -2.53 -14.36 8.63
CA ALA A 83 -3.13 -14.74 9.92
C ALA A 83 -4.59 -15.22 9.84
N MET A 84 -5.50 -14.36 9.38
CA MET A 84 -6.92 -14.69 9.18
C MET A 84 -7.29 -14.42 7.71
N PRO A 85 -8.06 -15.32 7.07
CA PRO A 85 -8.58 -15.06 5.74
C PRO A 85 -9.57 -13.89 5.80
N ARG A 86 -9.23 -12.75 5.19
CA ARG A 86 -10.23 -11.73 4.87
C ARG A 86 -10.87 -12.09 3.54
N LYS A 87 -12.19 -11.88 3.41
CA LYS A 87 -12.78 -11.69 2.08
C LYS A 87 -12.21 -10.40 1.52
N ALA A 88 -11.11 -10.52 0.78
CA ALA A 88 -10.60 -9.41 0.00
C ALA A 88 -11.70 -8.99 -0.97
N ARG A 89 -12.16 -7.74 -0.90
CA ARG A 89 -12.72 -7.13 -2.10
C ARG A 89 -11.50 -6.81 -2.96
N PRO A 90 -11.35 -7.46 -4.12
CA PRO A 90 -10.20 -7.19 -4.96
C PRO A 90 -10.18 -5.69 -5.27
N ILE A 91 -8.99 -5.11 -5.37
CA ILE A 91 -8.81 -3.74 -5.87
C ILE A 91 -9.56 -3.51 -7.20
N HIS A 92 -9.87 -4.59 -7.95
CA HIS A 92 -10.76 -4.61 -9.12
C HIS A 92 -12.19 -4.11 -8.89
N HIS A 93 -12.72 -4.11 -7.66
CA HIS A 93 -14.04 -3.49 -7.42
C HIS A 93 -13.96 -1.96 -7.28
N CYS A 94 -12.73 -1.45 -7.17
CA CYS A 94 -12.41 -0.02 -7.23
C CYS A 94 -11.88 0.35 -8.62
N MET A 95 -11.08 -0.53 -9.23
CA MET A 95 -10.65 -0.46 -10.63
C MET A 95 -11.74 -1.02 -11.55
N MET A 96 -12.67 -0.16 -11.97
CA MET A 96 -13.35 -0.37 -13.25
C MET A 96 -12.30 -0.42 -14.38
N PRO A 97 -12.56 -1.14 -15.49
CA PRO A 97 -11.65 -1.13 -16.64
C PRO A 97 -11.32 0.31 -17.03
N PRO A 98 -10.09 0.59 -17.50
CA PRO A 98 -9.68 1.93 -17.88
C PRO A 98 -10.72 2.54 -18.82
N SER A 99 -11.06 3.82 -18.59
CA SER A 99 -11.84 4.59 -19.55
C SER A 99 -11.21 4.45 -20.96
N PRO A 100 -11.99 4.47 -22.05
CA PRO A 100 -11.45 4.48 -23.41
C PRO A 100 -10.37 5.57 -23.62
N ALA A 101 -10.40 6.64 -22.83
CA ALA A 101 -9.41 7.72 -22.84
C ALA A 101 -8.06 7.37 -22.18
N GLN A 102 -7.94 6.22 -21.51
CA GLN A 102 -6.73 5.76 -20.81
C GLN A 102 -6.06 4.56 -21.51
N ARG A 103 -6.51 4.19 -22.71
CA ARG A 103 -5.73 3.32 -23.58
C ARG A 103 -4.79 4.20 -24.37
N GLU A 104 -3.50 4.17 -24.03
CA GLU A 104 -2.51 4.68 -24.97
C GLU A 104 -2.67 3.97 -26.32
N PRO A 105 -2.48 4.66 -27.45
CA PRO A 105 -2.51 4.00 -28.74
C PRO A 105 -1.38 2.97 -28.79
N MET A 106 -1.75 1.69 -28.87
CA MET A 106 -0.81 0.61 -29.17
C MET A 106 -0.15 0.87 -30.54
N PRO A 107 1.17 0.64 -30.69
CA PRO A 107 1.85 0.75 -31.98
C PRO A 107 1.36 -0.27 -33.01
#